data_AF-A0A538GNK0-F1
#
_entry.id   AF-A0A538GNK0-F1
#
_cell.length_a   1.000
_cell.length_b   1.000
_cell.length_c   1.000
_cell.angle_alpha   90.00
_cell.angle_beta   90.00
_cell.angle_gamma   90.00
#
_symmetry.space_group_name_H-M   'P 1'
#
loop_
_entity.id
_entity.type
_entity.pdbx_description
1 polymer ?
#
loop_
_entity_poly.entity_id
_entity_poly.type
_entity_poly.pdbx_seq_one_letter_code
_entity_poly.pdbx_strand_id
1 'polypeptide(L)'
;MLENVTAGELLRDVRRRHGLTQKQLAARARTSQAAISRIERDQVSPSVDTLTTLVDLMGERLDLVPEPIDYGHDRTLLAQTAARRSSESTTTSASRTPC
;
A
#
# COMPACT_ATOMS: atom_id res chain seq x y z
N MET A 1 -18.01 -6.98 1.13
CA MET A 1 -17.70 -5.55 0.91
C MET A 1 -16.48 -5.28 1.76
N LEU A 2 -15.27 -5.25 1.18
CA LEU A 2 -14.08 -4.86 1.93
C LEU A 2 -14.17 -3.34 2.06
N GLU A 3 -14.50 -2.87 3.25
CA GLU A 3 -14.56 -1.44 3.53
C GLU A 3 -13.11 -0.95 3.66
N ASN A 4 -12.64 -0.24 2.63
CA ASN A 4 -11.30 0.35 2.65
C ASN A 4 -11.27 1.47 3.69
N VAL A 5 -10.62 1.23 4.82
CA VAL A 5 -10.41 2.24 5.87
C VAL A 5 -9.44 3.31 5.38
N THR A 6 -9.81 4.59 5.55
CA THR A 6 -8.90 5.71 5.24
C THR A 6 -7.91 5.98 6.37
N ALA A 7 -6.80 6.66 6.07
CA ALA A 7 -5.85 7.09 7.10
C ALA A 7 -6.50 8.07 8.10
N GLY A 8 -7.39 8.95 7.63
CA GLY A 8 -8.11 9.88 8.49
C GLY A 8 -9.07 9.18 9.45
N GLU A 9 -9.79 8.18 8.96
CA GLU A 9 -10.67 7.32 9.76
C GLU A 9 -9.89 6.57 10.84
N LEU A 10 -8.83 5.86 10.44
CA LEU A 10 -7.95 5.14 11.37
C LEU A 10 -7.45 6.07 12.48
N LEU A 11 -6.90 7.24 12.12
CA LEU A 11 -6.35 8.17 13.09
C LEU A 11 -7.42 8.70 14.06
N ARG A 12 -8.59 9.06 13.52
CA ARG A 12 -9.73 9.56 14.31
C ARG A 12 -10.20 8.52 15.31
N ASP A 13 -10.28 7.27 14.90
CA ASP A 13 -10.78 6.18 15.73
C ASP A 13 -9.80 5.85 16.85
N VAL A 14 -8.50 5.74 16.54
CA VAL A 14 -7.45 5.61 17.56
C VAL A 14 -7.54 6.77 18.56
N ARG A 15 -7.58 8.02 18.09
CA ARG A 15 -7.65 9.20 18.97
C ARG A 15 -8.86 9.14 19.91
N ARG A 16 -10.03 8.74 19.39
CA ARG A 16 -11.28 8.63 20.17
C ARG A 16 -11.21 7.50 21.21
N ARG A 17 -10.64 6.34 20.86
CA ARG A 17 -10.41 5.24 21.82
C ARG A 17 -9.56 5.68 23.02
N HIS A 18 -8.61 6.58 22.78
CA HIS A 18 -7.76 7.18 23.82
C HIS A 18 -8.38 8.39 24.53
N GLY A 19 -9.63 8.76 24.22
CA GLY A 19 -10.33 9.89 24.88
C GLY A 19 -9.71 11.26 24.60
N LEU A 20 -8.90 11.40 23.55
CA LEU A 20 -8.19 12.64 23.25
C LEU A 20 -9.00 13.55 22.35
N THR A 21 -8.95 14.85 22.59
CA THR A 21 -9.37 15.87 21.62
C THR A 21 -8.33 16.05 20.51
N GLN A 22 -8.73 16.57 19.35
CA GLN A 22 -7.78 16.92 18.29
C GLN A 22 -6.71 17.92 18.75
N LYS A 23 -7.08 18.87 19.65
CA LYS A 23 -6.15 19.83 20.23
C LYS A 23 -5.09 19.17 21.11
N GLN A 24 -5.46 18.16 21.89
CA GLN A 24 -4.52 17.41 22.73
C GLN A 24 -3.57 16.56 21.89
N LEU A 25 -4.05 15.89 20.84
CA LEU A 25 -3.18 15.17 19.91
C LEU A 25 -2.23 16.14 19.19
N ALA A 26 -2.74 17.26 18.70
CA ALA A 26 -1.94 18.28 18.05
C ALA A 26 -0.83 18.83 18.96
N ALA A 27 -1.12 19.05 20.24
CA ALA A 27 -0.14 19.49 21.23
C ALA A 27 0.98 18.45 21.42
N ARG A 28 0.64 17.16 21.55
CA ARG A 28 1.63 16.07 21.64
C ARG A 28 2.50 15.99 20.38
N ALA A 29 1.88 16.15 19.22
CA ALA A 29 2.55 16.09 17.92
C ALA A 29 3.26 17.39 17.51
N ARG A 30 3.26 18.43 18.38
CA ARG A 30 3.81 19.76 18.08
C ARG A 30 3.32 20.34 16.75
N THR A 31 2.03 20.19 16.48
CA THR A 31 1.35 20.69 15.28
C THR A 31 0.08 21.46 15.64
N SER A 32 -0.64 21.97 14.62
CA SER A 32 -1.91 22.67 14.83
C SER A 32 -3.10 21.71 14.89
N GLN A 33 -4.14 22.08 15.64
CA GLN A 33 -5.40 21.33 15.65
C GLN A 33 -6.04 21.30 14.25
N ALA A 34 -5.89 22.37 13.46
CA ALA A 34 -6.35 22.43 12.07
C ALA A 34 -5.65 21.39 11.18
N ALA A 35 -4.35 21.13 11.39
CA ALA A 35 -3.64 20.06 10.67
C ALA A 35 -4.22 18.68 10.99
N ILE A 36 -4.41 18.35 12.28
CA ILE A 36 -5.05 17.09 12.71
C ILE A 36 -6.46 16.99 12.12
N SER A 37 -7.25 18.06 12.16
CA SER A 37 -8.61 18.09 11.60
C SER A 37 -8.63 17.86 10.09
N ARG A 38 -7.66 18.36 9.33
CA ARG A 38 -7.56 18.10 7.89
C ARG A 38 -7.23 16.64 7.60
N ILE A 39 -6.34 16.03 8.39
CA ILE A 39 -6.01 14.61 8.27
C ILE A 39 -7.23 13.74 8.58
N GLU A 40 -7.90 13.96 9.72
CA GLU A 40 -9.07 13.15 10.15
C GLU A 40 -10.33 13.29 9.27
N ARG A 41 -10.32 14.25 8.33
CA ARG A 41 -11.38 14.47 7.35
C ARG A 41 -10.93 14.13 5.93
N ASP A 42 -9.80 13.44 5.79
CA ASP A 42 -9.19 13.03 4.52
C ASP A 42 -8.97 14.18 3.52
N GLN A 43 -8.85 15.42 4.03
CA GLN A 43 -8.51 16.58 3.20
C GLN A 43 -7.03 16.65 2.86
N VAL A 44 -6.19 16.02 3.68
CA VAL A 44 -4.76 15.86 3.46
C VAL A 44 -4.38 14.44 3.83
N SER A 45 -3.76 13.73 2.90
CA SER A 45 -3.20 12.40 3.17
C SER A 45 -1.86 12.55 3.91
N PRO A 46 -1.71 11.98 5.12
CA PRO A 46 -0.43 11.99 5.82
C PRO A 46 0.56 11.01 5.16
N SER A 47 1.86 11.28 5.31
CA SER A 47 2.86 10.24 5.00
C SER A 47 2.74 9.07 6.00
N VAL A 48 3.26 7.90 5.62
CA VAL A 48 3.36 6.73 6.52
C VAL A 48 4.08 7.10 7.81
N ASP A 49 5.19 7.83 7.73
CA ASP A 49 5.95 8.29 8.90
C ASP A 49 5.13 9.20 9.81
N THR A 50 4.36 10.12 9.21
CA THR A 50 3.49 11.04 9.97
C THR A 50 2.40 10.25 10.68
N LEU A 51 1.73 9.33 9.98
CA LEU A 51 0.68 8.51 10.56
C LEU A 51 1.22 7.63 11.69
N THR A 52 2.37 6.99 11.48
CA THR A 52 3.08 6.18 12.47
C THR A 52 3.43 6.99 13.71
N THR A 53 3.99 8.19 13.54
CA THR A 53 4.32 9.09 14.66
C THR A 53 3.07 9.48 15.45
N LEU A 54 1.97 9.78 14.77
CA LEU A 54 0.74 10.20 15.45
C LEU A 54 0.12 9.08 16.28
N VAL A 55 0.14 7.84 15.79
CA VAL A 55 -0.37 6.70 16.58
C VAL A 55 0.58 6.31 17.72
N ASP A 56 1.89 6.42 17.51
CA ASP A 56 2.91 6.17 18.54
C ASP A 56 2.77 7.15 19.73
N LEU A 57 2.48 8.42 19.46
CA LEU A 57 2.17 9.42 20.49
C LEU A 57 0.92 9.11 21.33
N MET A 58 0.11 8.15 20.89
CA MET A 58 -1.05 7.62 21.62
C MET A 58 -0.77 6.23 22.21
N GLY A 59 0.46 5.72 22.10
CA GLY A 59 0.85 4.41 22.63
C GLY A 59 0.42 3.23 21.74
N GLU A 60 0.24 3.46 20.44
CA GLU A 60 -0.19 2.46 19.47
C GLU A 60 0.88 2.25 18.40
N ARG A 61 0.99 1.02 17.88
CA ARG A 61 1.95 0.65 16.83
C ARG A 61 1.22 0.43 15.52
N LEU A 62 1.68 1.08 14.44
CA LEU A 62 1.17 0.82 13.09
C LEU A 62 1.99 -0.28 12.42
N ASP A 63 1.33 -1.37 12.04
CA ASP A 63 1.91 -2.42 11.21
C ASP A 63 1.35 -2.34 9.79
N LEU A 64 2.23 -2.21 8.80
CA LEU A 64 1.90 -2.27 7.38
C LEU A 64 2.44 -3.57 6.82
N VAL A 65 1.55 -4.53 6.61
CA VAL A 65 1.89 -5.85 6.05
C VAL A 65 1.34 -5.92 4.63
N PRO A 66 2.21 -6.03 3.61
CA PRO A 66 1.75 -6.26 2.25
C PRO A 66 1.26 -7.70 2.11
N GLU A 67 0.04 -7.86 1.63
CA GLU A 67 -0.49 -9.17 1.24
C GLU A 67 -0.51 -9.30 -0.28
N PRO A 68 -0.13 -10.47 -0.84
CA PRO A 68 -0.21 -10.70 -2.27
C PRO A 68 -1.68 -10.64 -2.72
N ILE A 69 -1.96 -9.78 -3.69
CA ILE A 69 -3.28 -9.74 -4.32
C ILE A 69 -3.31 -10.80 -5.41
N ASP A 70 -4.19 -11.79 -5.27
CA ASP A 70 -4.47 -12.75 -6.33
C ASP A 70 -5.43 -12.11 -7.35
N TYR A 71 -4.85 -11.48 -8.38
CA TYR A 71 -5.59 -10.92 -9.50
C TYR A 71 -6.20 -11.98 -10.45
N GLY A 72 -6.14 -13.27 -10.10
CA GLY A 72 -6.66 -14.35 -10.94
C GLY A 72 -5.90 -14.43 -12.26
N HIS A 73 -4.57 -14.30 -12.22
CA HIS A 73 -3.77 -14.63 -13.40
C HIS A 73 -3.91 -16.13 -13.67
N ASP A 74 -4.64 -16.47 -14.74
CA ASP A 74 -4.67 -17.82 -15.27
C ASP A 74 -3.24 -18.21 -15.68
N ARG A 75 -2.50 -18.85 -14.76
CA ARG A 75 -1.08 -19.23 -14.92
C ARG A 75 -0.86 -20.08 -16.17
N THR A 76 -1.92 -20.65 -16.70
CA THR A 76 -1.97 -21.43 -17.94
C THR A 76 -1.53 -20.61 -19.15
N LEU A 77 -1.80 -19.29 -19.21
CA LEU A 77 -1.38 -18.43 -20.32
C LEU A 77 0.13 -18.18 -20.33
N LEU A 78 0.76 -18.03 -19.16
CA LEU A 78 2.22 -17.86 -19.07
C LEU A 78 2.97 -19.13 -19.55
N ALA A 79 2.49 -20.32 -19.17
CA ALA A 79 3.05 -21.58 -19.62
C ALA A 79 2.87 -21.80 -21.13
N GLN A 80 1.69 -21.49 -21.68
CA GLN A 80 1.39 -21.64 -23.11
C GLN A 80 2.23 -20.69 -23.99
N THR A 81 2.46 -19.46 -23.52
CA THR A 81 3.28 -18.48 -24.25
C THR A 81 4.76 -18.88 -24.25
N ALA A 82 5.27 -19.42 -23.14
CA ALA A 82 6.63 -19.95 -23.05
C ALA A 82 6.84 -21.14 -24.01
N ALA A 83 5.87 -22.06 -24.10
CA ALA A 83 5.93 -23.22 -24.99
C ALA A 83 5.94 -22.85 -26.49
N ARG A 84 5.24 -21.77 -26.89
CA ARG A 84 5.25 -21.28 -28.29
C ARG A 84 6.60 -20.70 -28.71
N ARG A 85 7.33 -20.04 -27.81
CA ARG A 85 8.64 -19.44 -28.13
C ARG A 85 9.73 -20.48 -28.36
N SER A 86 9.66 -21.64 -27.68
CA SER A 86 10.63 -22.74 -27.90
C SER A 86 10.52 -23.40 -29.28
N SER A 87 9.34 -23.41 -29.91
CA SER A 87 9.16 -24.00 -31.24
C SER A 87 9.61 -23.10 -32.40
N GLU A 88 9.76 -21.80 -32.16
CA GLU A 88 10.03 -20.81 -33.21
C GLU A 88 11.54 -20.55 -33.44
N SER A 89 12.39 -20.95 -32.49
CA SER A 89 13.86 -20.81 -32.60
C SER A 89 14.59 -21.99 -33.27
N THR A 90 13.90 -23.08 -33.63
CA THR A 90 14.55 -24.28 -34.21
C THR A 90 14.75 -24.26 -35.72
N THR A 91 14.28 -23.25 -36.46
CA THR A 91 14.32 -23.28 -37.95
C THR A 91 15.40 -22.39 -38.58
N THR A 92 16.13 -21.56 -37.82
CA THR A 92 17.24 -20.74 -38.39
C THR A 92 18.60 -21.24 -37.90
N SER A 93 18.98 -22.46 -38.27
CA SER A 93 20.39 -22.89 -38.24
C SER A 93 20.61 -24.11 -39.15
N ALA A 94 20.54 -23.92 -40.47
CA ALA A 94 21.21 -24.81 -41.42
C ALA A 94 21.26 -24.20 -42.83
N SER A 95 22.26 -23.37 -43.11
CA SER A 95 22.94 -23.34 -44.44
C SER A 95 24.21 -22.47 -44.43
N ARG A 96 25.20 -22.88 -43.62
CA ARG A 96 26.58 -22.97 -44.14
C ARG A 96 26.70 -24.44 -44.58
N THR A 97 27.22 -24.84 -45.74
CA THR A 97 28.45 -24.51 -46.48
C THR A 97 28.39 -25.38 -47.78
N PRO A 98 29.47 -25.73 -48.52
CA PRO A 98 30.55 -25.00 -49.23
C PRO A 98 30.60 -25.33 -50.75
N CYS A 99 31.09 -24.40 -51.57
CA CYS A 99 32.20 -24.57 -52.54
C CYS A 99 32.51 -23.19 -53.15
#